data_AF-A0A951G186-F1
#
_entry.id   AF-A0A951G186-F1
#
_cell.length_a   1.000
_cell.length_b   1.000
_cell.length_c   1.000
_cell.angle_alpha   90.00
_cell.angle_beta   90.00
_cell.angle_gamma   90.00
#
_symmetry.space_group_name_H-M   'P 1'
#
loop_
_entity.id
_entity.type
_entity.pdbx_description
1 polymer ?
#
loop_
_entity_poly.entity_id
_entity_poly.type
_entity_poly.pdbx_seq_one_letter_code
_entity_poly.pdbx_strand_id
1 'polypeptide(L)'
;MTRFFDDLEAQLHAAARAQIALGAAARPRRRLRAGSPVRYIPVLLAVGTSVLIVVLALVLIRHQPPATPGHPPSGPAASGPPAFPSLSARQRKQIDYVMKADGTTSRGDRGCAPLPPGIGDPGRKPSLSQGSPSAATLAILGTLRRPQTPADRLPPRELWHGPHSKPRTYPYGTYPPVIGIYARYIRYARHRDGANYYLVPAENVNWQTPVPARCYREQVTALRQELPQIPRNLRPGIFALQATYLAYERRSTGPYPGVCLSALNSTGNGDGATCYAISQIEAGRTLSSGAPGGVPVVYGLAADGVRSVTFYYRGGYPGHPLSALVISNVYVLHDPGDRLPGYGF
;
A
#
# COMPACT_ATOMS: atom_id res chain seq x y z
N MET A 1 -10.89 -25.86 0.14
CA MET A 1 -11.07 -25.60 -1.31
C MET A 1 -10.98 -26.89 -2.16
N THR A 2 -11.24 -28.08 -1.62
CA THR A 2 -11.13 -29.37 -2.34
C THR A 2 -12.43 -29.81 -3.02
N ARG A 3 -13.59 -29.46 -2.47
CA ARG A 3 -14.90 -29.89 -3.00
C ARG A 3 -15.29 -29.34 -4.38
N PHE A 4 -14.67 -28.26 -4.84
CA PHE A 4 -15.02 -27.67 -6.14
C PHE A 4 -14.51 -28.50 -7.31
N PHE A 5 -13.32 -29.11 -7.18
CA PHE A 5 -12.74 -29.91 -8.24
C PHE A 5 -13.43 -31.27 -8.36
N ASP A 6 -13.83 -31.87 -7.23
CA ASP A 6 -14.58 -33.12 -7.21
C ASP A 6 -15.96 -32.97 -7.90
N ASP A 7 -16.66 -31.84 -7.65
CA ASP A 7 -17.94 -31.55 -8.30
C ASP A 7 -17.78 -31.28 -9.81
N LEU A 8 -16.68 -30.65 -10.23
CA LEU A 8 -16.40 -30.37 -11.63
C LEU A 8 -16.10 -31.67 -12.41
N GLU A 9 -15.31 -32.57 -11.81
CA GLU A 9 -14.97 -33.86 -12.40
C GLU A 9 -16.21 -34.74 -12.55
N ALA A 10 -17.10 -34.73 -11.55
CA ALA A 10 -18.38 -35.43 -11.61
C ALA A 10 -19.28 -34.91 -12.76
N GLN A 11 -19.35 -33.58 -12.95
CA GLN A 11 -20.13 -32.96 -14.01
C GLN A 11 -19.57 -33.28 -15.41
N LEU A 12 -18.25 -33.29 -15.57
CA LEU A 12 -17.61 -33.64 -16.84
C LEU A 12 -17.84 -35.11 -17.21
N HIS A 13 -17.76 -36.02 -16.24
CA HIS A 13 -18.09 -37.43 -16.48
C HIS A 13 -19.56 -37.65 -16.82
N ALA A 14 -20.48 -36.90 -16.20
CA ALA A 14 -21.90 -36.97 -16.52
C ALA A 14 -22.17 -36.48 -17.96
N ALA A 15 -21.55 -35.38 -18.38
CA ALA A 15 -21.69 -34.84 -19.73
C ALA A 15 -21.13 -35.80 -20.81
N ALA A 16 -19.97 -36.42 -20.53
CA ALA A 16 -19.37 -37.39 -21.45
C ALA A 16 -20.26 -38.64 -21.66
N ARG A 17 -20.89 -39.15 -20.60
CA ARG A 17 -21.82 -40.29 -20.71
C ARG A 17 -23.08 -39.93 -21.52
N ALA A 18 -23.59 -38.71 -21.39
CA ALA A 18 -24.75 -38.25 -22.14
C ALA A 18 -24.47 -38.17 -23.66
N GLN A 19 -23.27 -37.75 -24.06
CA GLN A 19 -22.89 -37.71 -25.48
C GLN A 19 -22.72 -39.12 -26.09
N ILE A 20 -22.18 -40.08 -25.33
CA ILE A 20 -22.06 -41.47 -25.79
C ILE A 20 -23.45 -42.11 -25.98
N ALA A 21 -24.41 -41.81 -25.10
CA ALA A 21 -25.79 -42.29 -25.22
C ALA A 21 -26.51 -41.75 -26.47
N LEU A 22 -26.27 -40.48 -26.83
CA LEU A 22 -26.84 -39.86 -28.04
C LEU A 22 -26.21 -40.40 -29.34
N GLY A 23 -24.92 -40.80 -29.31
CA GLY A 23 -24.24 -41.39 -30.46
C GLY A 23 -24.68 -42.83 -30.79
N ALA A 24 -25.21 -43.58 -29.81
CA ALA A 24 -25.63 -44.96 -30.01
C ALA A 24 -27.03 -45.11 -30.66
N ALA A 25 -27.84 -44.05 -30.69
CA ALA A 25 -29.23 -44.10 -31.16
C ALA A 25 -29.42 -43.89 -32.67
N ALA A 26 -28.37 -43.59 -33.44
CA ALA A 26 -28.48 -43.28 -34.87
C ALA A 26 -27.76 -44.30 -35.77
N ARG A 27 -28.34 -45.51 -35.90
CA ARG A 27 -28.04 -46.42 -37.02
C ARG A 27 -29.25 -46.55 -37.96
N PRO A 28 -29.32 -45.78 -39.06
CA PRO A 28 -30.32 -46.02 -40.09
C PRO A 28 -29.92 -47.23 -40.94
N ARG A 29 -30.84 -48.20 -41.04
CA ARG A 29 -30.77 -49.38 -41.92
C ARG A 29 -30.65 -48.95 -43.40
N ARG A 30 -29.60 -49.45 -44.05
CA ARG A 30 -29.37 -49.43 -45.50
C ARG A 30 -30.61 -49.92 -46.27
N ARG A 31 -31.15 -49.08 -47.17
CA ARG A 31 -31.78 -49.54 -48.42
C ARG A 31 -30.98 -48.97 -49.58
N LEU A 32 -30.41 -49.89 -50.36
CA LEU A 32 -29.72 -49.63 -51.61
C LEU A 32 -30.72 -49.13 -52.66
N ARG A 33 -30.45 -47.96 -53.24
CA ARG A 33 -30.82 -47.62 -54.62
C ARG A 33 -29.83 -46.59 -55.16
N ALA A 34 -29.31 -46.91 -56.34
CA ALA A 34 -28.26 -46.20 -57.06
C ALA A 34 -28.73 -44.81 -57.53
N GLY A 35 -27.78 -43.87 -57.63
CA GLY A 35 -27.94 -42.65 -58.41
C GLY A 35 -27.41 -41.38 -57.74
N SER A 36 -26.37 -40.81 -58.35
CA SER A 36 -25.88 -39.43 -58.25
C SER A 36 -24.73 -39.12 -57.24
N PRO A 37 -23.58 -38.57 -57.73
CA PRO A 37 -22.35 -38.38 -56.97
C PRO A 37 -22.33 -37.14 -56.05
N VAL A 38 -23.48 -36.61 -55.65
CA VAL A 38 -23.58 -35.35 -54.88
C VAL A 38 -23.53 -35.57 -53.35
N ARG A 39 -23.37 -36.82 -52.88
CA ARG A 39 -23.46 -37.16 -51.45
C ARG A 39 -22.18 -37.00 -50.62
N TYR A 40 -21.04 -36.62 -51.21
CA TYR A 40 -19.78 -36.47 -50.46
C TYR A 40 -19.48 -35.04 -49.98
N ILE A 41 -20.24 -34.05 -50.45
CA ILE A 41 -20.09 -32.64 -50.06
C ILE A 41 -20.28 -32.41 -48.54
N PRO A 42 -21.32 -32.97 -47.86
CA PRO A 42 -21.49 -32.70 -46.43
C PRO A 42 -20.41 -33.35 -45.56
N VAL A 43 -19.84 -34.48 -46.00
CA VAL A 43 -18.76 -35.16 -45.26
C VAL A 43 -17.44 -34.40 -45.41
N LEU A 44 -17.13 -33.90 -46.60
CA LEU A 44 -15.93 -33.08 -46.82
C LEU A 44 -16.02 -31.72 -46.10
N LEU A 45 -17.20 -31.10 -46.02
CA LEU A 45 -17.41 -29.89 -45.22
C LEU A 45 -17.24 -30.14 -43.72
N ALA A 46 -17.71 -31.27 -43.20
CA ALA A 46 -17.55 -31.62 -41.78
C ALA A 46 -16.08 -31.88 -41.40
N VAL A 47 -15.31 -32.53 -42.28
CA VAL A 47 -13.87 -32.75 -42.05
C VAL A 47 -13.10 -31.43 -42.17
N GLY A 48 -13.40 -30.60 -43.17
CA GLY A 48 -12.74 -29.30 -43.35
C GLY A 48 -12.96 -28.35 -42.16
N THR A 49 -14.18 -28.29 -41.63
CA THR A 49 -14.49 -27.47 -40.44
C THR A 49 -13.79 -27.97 -39.19
N SER A 50 -13.69 -29.28 -39.00
CA SER A 50 -12.99 -29.88 -37.86
C SER A 50 -11.49 -29.56 -37.89
N VAL A 51 -10.84 -29.67 -39.06
CA VAL A 51 -9.42 -29.32 -39.23
C VAL A 51 -9.20 -27.82 -39.04
N LEU A 52 -10.10 -26.98 -39.56
CA LEU A 52 -10.02 -25.52 -39.36
C LEU A 52 -10.09 -25.16 -37.88
N ILE A 53 -10.98 -25.78 -37.10
CA ILE A 53 -11.10 -25.53 -35.65
C ILE A 53 -9.82 -25.94 -34.92
N VAL A 54 -9.22 -27.09 -35.26
CA VAL A 54 -7.97 -27.55 -34.63
C VAL A 54 -6.80 -26.63 -34.97
N VAL A 55 -6.68 -26.18 -36.22
CA VAL A 55 -5.64 -25.23 -36.63
C VAL A 55 -5.85 -23.88 -35.94
N LEU A 56 -7.09 -23.38 -35.85
CA LEU A 56 -7.41 -22.13 -35.16
C LEU A 56 -7.10 -22.24 -33.67
N ALA A 57 -7.43 -23.36 -33.03
CA ALA A 57 -7.11 -23.63 -31.63
C ALA A 57 -5.59 -23.67 -31.40
N LEU A 58 -4.83 -24.33 -32.27
CA LEU A 58 -3.36 -24.37 -32.18
C LEU A 58 -2.73 -23.00 -32.41
N VAL A 59 -3.22 -22.21 -33.35
CA VAL A 59 -2.75 -20.83 -33.59
C VAL A 59 -3.09 -19.92 -32.40
N LEU A 60 -4.27 -20.07 -31.80
CA LEU A 60 -4.66 -19.34 -30.59
C LEU A 60 -3.83 -19.74 -29.37
N ILE A 61 -3.46 -21.02 -29.24
CA ILE A 61 -2.56 -21.50 -28.17
C ILE A 61 -1.13 -20.99 -28.40
N ARG A 62 -0.64 -20.96 -29.65
CA ARG A 62 0.71 -20.46 -29.97
C ARG A 62 0.85 -18.94 -29.90
N HIS A 63 -0.26 -18.21 -30.02
CA HIS A 63 -0.32 -16.75 -29.84
C HIS A 63 -0.87 -16.32 -28.47
N GLN A 64 -0.98 -17.21 -27.49
CA GLN A 64 -1.10 -16.74 -26.11
C GLN A 64 0.20 -15.99 -25.77
N PRO A 65 0.15 -14.66 -25.55
CA PRO A 65 1.31 -13.95 -25.04
C PRO A 65 1.73 -14.64 -23.73
N PRO A 66 3.05 -14.73 -23.44
CA PRO A 66 3.52 -15.33 -22.19
C PRO A 66 2.71 -14.72 -21.05
N ALA A 67 2.12 -15.59 -20.23
CA ALA A 67 1.24 -15.22 -19.13
C ALA A 67 1.81 -13.99 -18.44
N THR A 68 1.08 -12.88 -18.54
CA THR A 68 1.42 -11.65 -17.84
C THR A 68 1.62 -12.04 -16.37
N PRO A 69 2.75 -11.69 -15.72
CA PRO A 69 2.96 -12.01 -14.33
C PRO A 69 1.72 -11.58 -13.57
N GLY A 70 1.01 -12.56 -12.99
CA GLY A 70 -0.20 -12.30 -12.24
C GLY A 70 0.09 -11.18 -11.26
N HIS A 71 -0.79 -10.17 -11.23
CA HIS A 71 -0.74 -9.18 -10.17
C HIS A 71 -0.64 -9.97 -8.85
N PRO A 72 0.39 -9.73 -8.02
CA PRO A 72 0.50 -10.43 -6.76
C PRO A 72 -0.82 -10.24 -6.02
N PRO A 73 -1.39 -11.32 -5.45
CA PRO A 73 -2.67 -11.24 -4.75
C PRO A 73 -2.58 -10.09 -3.77
N SER A 74 -3.55 -9.17 -3.85
CA SER A 74 -3.73 -8.09 -2.90
C SER A 74 -3.89 -8.74 -1.53
N GLY A 75 -2.78 -8.81 -0.78
CA GLY A 75 -2.75 -9.36 0.55
C GLY A 75 -3.79 -8.66 1.43
N PRO A 76 -4.21 -9.31 2.54
CA PRO A 76 -5.20 -8.75 3.45
C PRO A 76 -4.83 -7.31 3.82
N ALA A 77 -5.84 -6.44 3.87
CA ALA A 77 -5.65 -5.03 4.13
C ALA A 77 -4.91 -4.83 5.46
N ALA A 78 -3.65 -4.41 5.36
CA ALA A 78 -2.82 -4.02 6.50
C ALA A 78 -3.58 -3.06 7.42
N SER A 79 -3.61 -3.35 8.72
CA SER A 79 -4.13 -2.46 9.77
C SER A 79 -3.18 -1.30 10.08
N GLY A 80 -2.56 -0.71 9.06
CA GLY A 80 -1.78 0.53 9.20
C GLY A 80 -2.68 1.70 9.58
N PRO A 81 -2.13 2.90 9.85
CA PRO A 81 -2.94 4.11 9.82
C PRO A 81 -3.72 4.06 8.52
N PRO A 82 -5.07 4.13 8.55
CA PRO A 82 -5.85 4.00 7.34
C PRO A 82 -5.33 5.05 6.36
N ALA A 83 -5.17 4.70 5.09
CA ALA A 83 -5.03 5.72 4.07
C ALA A 83 -6.39 6.40 3.90
N PHE A 84 -6.39 7.71 3.70
CA PHE A 84 -7.61 8.37 3.31
C PHE A 84 -8.01 7.86 1.91
N PRO A 85 -9.27 7.46 1.67
CA PRO A 85 -9.67 6.87 0.39
C PRO A 85 -9.39 7.83 -0.77
N SER A 86 -9.00 7.27 -1.92
CA SER A 86 -8.79 8.04 -3.13
C SER A 86 -10.07 8.74 -3.55
N LEU A 87 -10.01 10.06 -3.75
CA LEU A 87 -11.16 10.87 -4.12
C LEU A 87 -11.30 11.00 -5.65
N SER A 88 -12.51 10.81 -6.15
CA SER A 88 -12.88 11.20 -7.53
C SER A 88 -12.70 12.72 -7.72
N ALA A 89 -12.62 13.18 -8.97
CA ALA A 89 -12.51 14.61 -9.27
C ALA A 89 -13.66 15.43 -8.66
N ARG A 90 -14.87 14.87 -8.61
CA ARG A 90 -16.02 15.47 -7.95
C ARG A 90 -15.85 15.53 -6.44
N GLN A 91 -15.40 14.44 -5.81
CA GLN A 91 -15.18 14.39 -4.36
C GLN A 91 -14.05 15.33 -3.93
N ARG A 92 -13.03 15.55 -4.75
CA ARG A 92 -11.98 16.54 -4.48
C ARG A 92 -12.53 17.96 -4.37
N LYS A 93 -13.54 18.34 -5.16
CA LYS A 93 -14.21 19.65 -4.97
C LYS A 93 -15.12 19.67 -3.74
N GLN A 94 -15.66 18.51 -3.35
CA GLN A 94 -16.55 18.39 -2.19
C GLN A 94 -15.79 18.40 -0.87
N ILE A 95 -14.56 17.86 -0.83
CA ILE A 95 -13.75 17.80 0.39
C ILE A 95 -13.39 19.20 0.87
N ASP A 96 -13.23 20.17 -0.04
CA ASP A 96 -12.92 21.56 0.32
C ASP A 96 -13.97 22.17 1.26
N TYR A 97 -15.25 21.80 1.11
CA TYR A 97 -16.30 22.23 2.04
C TYR A 97 -16.19 21.57 3.41
N VAL A 98 -15.78 20.30 3.45
CA VAL A 98 -15.52 19.58 4.71
C VAL A 98 -14.31 20.18 5.43
N MET A 99 -13.22 20.45 4.70
CA MET A 99 -12.02 21.09 5.24
C MET A 99 -12.28 22.53 5.69
N LYS A 100 -13.13 23.29 4.97
CA LYS A 100 -13.55 24.63 5.40
C LYS A 100 -14.30 24.58 6.73
N ALA A 101 -15.24 23.64 6.87
CA ALA A 101 -15.99 23.45 8.11
C ALA A 101 -15.09 23.06 9.28
N ASP A 102 -14.15 22.14 9.04
CA ASP A 102 -13.13 21.75 10.03
C ASP A 102 -12.26 22.95 10.45
N GLY A 103 -11.83 23.77 9.49
CA GLY A 103 -11.12 25.02 9.76
C GLY A 103 -11.95 26.04 10.57
N THR A 104 -13.27 26.08 10.38
CA THR A 104 -14.17 26.90 11.21
C THR A 104 -14.26 26.37 12.65
N THR A 105 -14.42 25.06 12.83
CA THR A 105 -14.37 24.42 14.16
C THR A 105 -13.05 24.72 14.87
N SER A 106 -11.92 24.53 14.17
CA SER A 106 -10.57 24.76 14.68
C SER A 106 -10.32 26.21 15.12
N ARG A 107 -10.93 27.17 14.42
CA ARG A 107 -10.87 28.60 14.80
C ARG A 107 -11.76 28.93 16.00
N GLY A 108 -12.88 28.21 16.17
CA GLY A 108 -13.82 28.39 17.27
C GLY A 108 -13.38 27.73 18.59
N ASP A 109 -12.82 26.52 18.53
CA ASP A 109 -12.17 25.84 19.65
C ASP A 109 -10.75 25.41 19.23
N ARG A 110 -9.73 26.07 19.81
CA ARG A 110 -8.32 25.70 19.57
C ARG A 110 -8.01 24.27 20.02
N GLY A 111 -8.76 23.72 20.96
CA GLY A 111 -8.68 22.32 21.36
C GLY A 111 -9.19 21.33 20.32
N CYS A 112 -9.86 21.82 19.27
CA CYS A 112 -10.31 21.05 18.11
C CYS A 112 -9.48 21.30 16.86
N ALA A 113 -8.50 22.20 16.90
CA ALA A 113 -7.57 22.36 15.79
C ALA A 113 -6.75 21.08 15.61
N PRO A 114 -6.79 20.41 14.44
CA PRO A 114 -5.78 19.41 14.14
C PRO A 114 -4.43 20.15 14.16
N LEU A 115 -3.49 19.69 14.99
CA LEU A 115 -2.13 20.23 14.94
C LEU A 115 -1.66 20.13 13.48
N PRO A 116 -1.17 21.21 12.86
CA PRO A 116 -0.88 21.21 11.43
C PRO A 116 0.03 20.02 11.05
N PRO A 117 -0.19 19.36 9.90
CA PRO A 117 0.75 18.36 9.40
C PRO A 117 2.16 18.97 9.34
N GLY A 118 3.13 18.35 10.02
CA GLY A 118 4.51 18.87 10.06
C GLY A 118 4.75 20.04 11.02
N ILE A 119 3.73 20.50 11.74
CA ILE A 119 3.89 21.35 12.92
C ILE A 119 3.22 20.58 14.05
N GLY A 120 3.90 19.53 14.51
CA GLY A 120 3.79 19.20 15.93
C GLY A 120 3.94 20.50 16.71
N ASP A 121 3.21 20.67 17.81
CA ASP A 121 3.45 21.77 18.74
C ASP A 121 4.97 21.97 18.82
N PRO A 122 5.53 23.11 18.35
CA PRO A 122 6.96 23.28 18.24
C PRO A 122 7.66 23.21 19.61
N GLY A 123 6.90 23.26 20.72
CA GLY A 123 7.36 22.96 22.07
C GLY A 123 7.24 21.49 22.49
N ARG A 124 6.49 20.65 21.77
CA ARG A 124 6.29 19.23 22.06
C ARG A 124 7.50 18.43 21.59
N LYS A 125 8.48 18.34 22.51
CA LYS A 125 9.61 17.44 22.38
C LYS A 125 9.11 15.99 22.17
N PRO A 126 9.82 15.17 21.39
CA PRO A 126 9.57 13.73 21.37
C PRO A 126 9.56 13.20 22.80
N SER A 127 8.54 12.42 23.16
CA SER A 127 8.54 11.77 24.46
C SER A 127 9.42 10.52 24.39
N LEU A 128 10.34 10.37 25.33
CA LEU A 128 11.13 9.16 25.48
C LEU A 128 10.40 8.18 26.40
N SER A 129 10.18 6.96 25.92
CA SER A 129 9.65 5.88 26.74
C SER A 129 10.80 5.16 27.44
N GLN A 130 10.62 4.90 28.75
CA GLN A 130 11.55 4.09 29.53
C GLN A 130 11.28 2.58 29.40
N GLY A 131 10.12 2.21 28.83
CA GLY A 131 9.69 0.83 28.65
C GLY A 131 10.34 0.13 27.45
N SER A 132 9.69 -0.93 26.97
CA SER A 132 10.09 -1.68 25.78
C SER A 132 9.02 -1.59 24.68
N PRO A 133 9.42 -1.70 23.39
CA PRO A 133 8.46 -1.96 22.32
C PRO A 133 7.63 -3.21 22.61
N SER A 134 6.44 -3.29 22.00
CA SER A 134 5.59 -4.47 22.13
C SER A 134 6.29 -5.73 21.59
N ALA A 135 5.86 -6.91 22.07
CA ALA A 135 6.37 -8.19 21.58
C ALA A 135 6.18 -8.33 20.05
N ALA A 136 5.07 -7.81 19.51
CA ALA A 136 4.83 -7.78 18.06
C ALA A 136 5.89 -6.95 17.31
N THR A 137 6.19 -5.74 17.80
CA THR A 137 7.25 -4.88 17.21
C THR A 137 8.60 -5.59 17.22
N LEU A 138 8.96 -6.23 18.33
CA LEU A 138 10.22 -6.95 18.45
C LEU A 138 10.26 -8.22 17.60
N ALA A 139 9.12 -8.91 17.40
CA ALA A 139 9.05 -10.13 16.60
C ALA A 139 9.26 -9.86 15.10
N ILE A 140 8.72 -8.75 14.58
CA ILE A 140 8.73 -8.44 13.15
C ILE A 140 10.09 -7.92 12.67
N LEU A 141 10.86 -7.28 13.53
CA LEU A 141 12.16 -6.70 13.16
C LEU A 141 13.25 -7.32 14.03
N GLY A 142 13.92 -8.35 13.50
CA GLY A 142 15.02 -9.04 14.18
C GLY A 142 16.14 -8.12 14.63
N THR A 143 16.42 -7.07 13.86
CA THR A 143 17.39 -6.04 14.21
C THR A 143 17.11 -5.41 15.58
N LEU A 144 15.84 -5.19 15.97
CA LEU A 144 15.51 -4.57 17.26
C LEU A 144 15.84 -5.45 18.48
N ARG A 145 15.95 -6.77 18.27
CA ARG A 145 16.21 -7.74 19.36
C ARG A 145 17.69 -7.85 19.71
N ARG A 146 18.60 -7.38 18.86
CA ARG A 146 20.04 -7.48 19.13
C ARG A 146 20.45 -6.57 20.29
N PRO A 147 21.52 -6.90 21.02
CA PRO A 147 22.10 -5.99 22.02
C PRO A 147 22.48 -4.64 21.41
N GLN A 148 22.32 -3.57 22.18
CA GLN A 148 22.71 -2.23 21.75
C GLN A 148 24.24 -2.11 21.70
N THR A 149 24.77 -1.48 20.65
CA THR A 149 26.19 -1.20 20.46
C THR A 149 26.43 0.32 20.40
N PRO A 150 27.68 0.80 20.49
CA PRO A 150 27.98 2.23 20.33
C PRO A 150 27.51 2.82 18.99
N ALA A 151 27.46 2.03 17.92
CA ALA A 151 26.99 2.45 16.61
C ALA A 151 25.48 2.80 16.59
N ASP A 152 24.72 2.33 17.58
CA ASP A 152 23.27 2.57 17.69
C ASP A 152 22.91 3.93 18.28
N ARG A 153 23.90 4.68 18.74
CA ARG A 153 23.69 5.99 19.34
C ARG A 153 23.40 7.00 18.24
N LEU A 154 22.18 7.53 18.23
CA LEU A 154 21.86 8.71 17.45
C LEU A 154 22.53 9.94 18.07
N PRO A 155 22.98 10.91 17.25
CA PRO A 155 23.39 12.22 17.74
C PRO A 155 22.26 12.84 18.58
N PRO A 156 22.55 13.48 19.73
CA PRO A 156 21.50 14.06 20.59
C PRO A 156 20.56 15.00 19.84
N ARG A 157 21.09 15.73 18.84
CA ARG A 157 20.28 16.62 18.00
C ARG A 157 19.15 15.88 17.26
N GLU A 158 19.34 14.64 16.86
CA GLU A 158 18.33 13.84 16.14
C GLU A 158 17.26 13.25 17.09
N LEU A 159 17.61 13.05 18.37
CA LEU A 159 16.67 12.56 19.39
C LEU A 159 15.79 13.67 19.95
N TRP A 160 16.33 14.89 20.07
CA TRP A 160 15.72 15.98 20.82
C TRP A 160 15.20 17.12 19.95
N HIS A 161 15.81 17.33 18.78
CA HIS A 161 15.21 18.16 17.77
C HIS A 161 14.40 17.23 16.85
N GLY A 162 13.09 17.17 17.11
CA GLY A 162 12.18 17.05 15.98
C GLY A 162 12.66 18.07 14.92
N PRO A 163 12.71 17.73 13.63
CA PRO A 163 13.54 18.37 12.61
C PRO A 163 13.13 19.78 12.17
N HIS A 164 12.82 20.65 13.13
CA HIS A 164 12.36 22.01 12.95
C HIS A 164 13.13 23.01 13.82
N SER A 165 14.43 22.81 14.03
CA SER A 165 15.27 23.87 14.62
C SER A 165 15.68 24.95 13.61
N LYS A 166 15.22 24.91 12.35
CA LYS A 166 15.24 26.07 11.46
C LYS A 166 13.86 26.36 10.84
N PRO A 167 13.21 27.48 11.20
CA PRO A 167 11.99 27.95 10.57
C PRO A 167 12.37 28.70 9.30
N ARG A 168 12.62 28.00 8.18
CA ARG A 168 12.56 28.62 6.85
C ARG A 168 12.69 27.57 5.74
N THR A 169 11.70 27.59 4.85
CA THR A 169 11.74 27.20 3.42
C THR A 169 11.41 25.79 2.93
N TYR A 170 11.01 24.83 3.77
CA TYR A 170 10.42 23.57 3.24
C TYR A 170 9.13 23.17 3.96
N PRO A 171 7.99 23.00 3.25
CA PRO A 171 6.71 22.59 3.85
C PRO A 171 6.63 21.08 4.19
N TYR A 172 7.72 20.33 4.06
CA TYR A 172 7.79 18.90 4.40
C TYR A 172 8.93 18.68 5.40
N GLY A 173 8.55 18.59 6.69
CA GLY A 173 9.47 18.37 7.81
C GLY A 173 10.01 16.94 7.89
N THR A 174 11.23 16.82 8.39
CA THR A 174 12.04 15.60 8.34
C THR A 174 11.71 14.54 9.41
N TYR A 175 10.61 14.63 10.14
CA TYR A 175 10.02 13.61 11.03
C TYR A 175 8.74 14.24 11.58
N PRO A 176 7.59 13.57 11.51
CA PRO A 176 6.51 13.93 12.41
C PRO A 176 6.89 13.62 13.86
N PRO A 177 6.34 14.35 14.85
CA PRO A 177 6.57 14.04 16.26
C PRO A 177 6.01 12.65 16.58
N VAL A 178 6.88 11.65 16.67
CA VAL A 178 6.52 10.34 17.18
C VAL A 178 6.43 10.37 18.71
N ILE A 179 5.49 9.62 19.24
CA ILE A 179 5.23 9.55 20.69
C ILE A 179 5.88 8.29 21.25
N GLY A 180 6.59 8.42 22.36
CA GLY A 180 7.10 7.29 23.14
C GLY A 180 8.26 6.57 22.44
N ILE A 181 9.31 7.29 22.06
CA ILE A 181 10.52 6.71 21.47
C ILE A 181 11.19 5.79 22.49
N TYR A 182 11.39 4.53 22.12
CA TYR A 182 12.11 3.55 22.94
C TYR A 182 13.62 3.65 22.67
N ALA A 183 14.28 4.66 23.23
CA ALA A 183 15.67 5.01 22.89
C ALA A 183 16.67 3.85 23.06
N ARG A 184 16.45 2.96 24.06
CA ARG A 184 17.28 1.76 24.29
C ARG A 184 17.15 0.69 23.20
N TYR A 185 16.13 0.80 22.35
CA TYR A 185 15.84 -0.12 21.25
C TYR A 185 16.18 0.48 19.88
N ILE A 186 16.80 1.66 19.83
CA ILE A 186 17.31 2.21 18.58
C ILE A 186 18.44 1.32 18.07
N ARG A 187 18.44 1.02 16.78
CA ARG A 187 19.45 0.17 16.16
C ARG A 187 19.91 0.75 14.84
N TYR A 188 21.21 0.89 14.67
CA TYR A 188 21.83 1.07 13.37
C TYR A 188 21.60 -0.19 12.52
N ALA A 189 21.10 0.00 11.30
CA ALA A 189 20.87 -1.09 10.37
C ALA A 189 22.04 -1.25 9.38
N ARG A 190 22.38 -0.18 8.66
CA ARG A 190 23.38 -0.21 7.59
C ARG A 190 23.81 1.18 7.15
N HIS A 191 24.94 1.22 6.45
CA HIS A 191 25.39 2.36 5.67
C HIS A 191 25.22 2.05 4.18
N ARG A 192 24.67 2.99 3.41
CA ARG A 192 24.53 2.86 1.96
C ARG A 192 24.38 4.24 1.32
N ASP A 193 25.05 4.43 0.19
CA ASP A 193 24.93 5.63 -0.65
C ASP A 193 25.15 6.94 0.13
N GLY A 194 26.13 6.96 1.04
CA GLY A 194 26.48 8.12 1.85
C GLY A 194 25.61 8.35 3.10
N ALA A 195 24.64 7.46 3.36
CA ALA A 195 23.71 7.57 4.47
C ALA A 195 23.78 6.39 5.45
N ASN A 196 23.59 6.70 6.73
CA ASN A 196 23.47 5.76 7.85
C ASN A 196 22.00 5.58 8.20
N TYR A 197 21.51 4.35 8.17
CA TYR A 197 20.12 4.02 8.41
C TYR A 197 19.92 3.45 9.81
N TYR A 198 18.94 3.99 10.55
CA TYR A 198 18.60 3.58 11.91
C TYR A 198 17.13 3.22 12.03
N LEU A 199 16.83 2.22 12.84
CA LEU A 199 15.48 1.85 13.24
C LEU A 199 15.20 2.51 14.57
N VAL A 200 14.16 3.35 14.62
CA VAL A 200 13.72 4.11 15.79
C VAL A 200 12.32 3.66 16.17
N PRO A 201 12.18 2.67 17.08
CA PRO A 201 10.87 2.20 17.51
C PRO A 201 10.16 3.23 18.39
N ALA A 202 8.85 3.38 18.19
CA ALA A 202 8.01 4.30 18.94
C ALA A 202 6.66 3.67 19.31
N GLU A 203 6.07 4.16 20.40
CA GLU A 203 4.74 3.76 20.87
C GLU A 203 3.64 4.17 19.87
N ASN A 204 3.78 5.36 19.28
CA ASN A 204 2.89 5.83 18.24
C ASN A 204 3.67 6.52 17.13
N VAL A 205 3.69 5.90 15.94
CA VAL A 205 4.27 6.48 14.73
C VAL A 205 3.26 7.28 13.91
N ASN A 206 1.98 7.28 14.29
CA ASN A 206 1.02 8.14 13.64
C ASN A 206 1.25 9.58 14.05
N TRP A 207 1.46 10.40 13.03
CA TRP A 207 1.69 11.83 13.14
C TRP A 207 0.44 12.65 13.31
N GLN A 208 -0.72 12.05 13.04
CA GLN A 208 -1.99 12.70 13.24
C GLN A 208 -2.28 12.78 14.73
N THR A 209 -2.42 14.00 15.22
CA THR A 209 -2.86 14.20 16.60
C THR A 209 -4.30 13.73 16.71
N PRO A 210 -4.64 12.91 17.70
CA PRO A 210 -6.02 12.52 17.94
C PRO A 210 -6.92 13.74 18.08
N VAL A 211 -7.91 13.86 17.19
CA VAL A 211 -8.98 14.84 17.35
C VAL A 211 -9.84 14.41 18.54
N PRO A 212 -9.99 15.23 19.60
CA PRO A 212 -10.81 14.85 20.73
C PRO A 212 -12.24 14.51 20.32
N ALA A 213 -12.85 13.52 20.95
CA ALA A 213 -14.18 13.02 20.55
C ALA A 213 -15.27 14.11 20.54
N ARG A 214 -15.13 15.16 21.37
CA ARG A 214 -16.05 16.31 21.40
C ARG A 214 -16.05 17.09 20.07
N CYS A 215 -14.89 17.20 19.43
CA CYS A 215 -14.67 18.02 18.24
C CYS A 215 -15.40 17.47 17.01
N TYR A 216 -15.66 16.17 16.94
CA TYR A 216 -16.45 15.58 15.86
C TYR A 216 -17.87 16.15 15.80
N ARG A 217 -18.50 16.48 16.94
CA ARG A 217 -19.83 17.10 16.95
C ARG A 217 -19.79 18.54 16.46
N GLU A 218 -18.71 19.25 16.80
CA GLU A 218 -18.49 20.63 16.39
C GLU A 218 -18.21 20.72 14.89
N GLN A 219 -17.41 19.80 14.32
CA GLN A 219 -17.17 19.69 12.88
C GLN A 219 -18.47 19.42 12.08
N VAL A 220 -19.35 18.54 12.60
CA VAL A 220 -20.67 18.31 11.98
C VAL A 220 -21.55 19.56 12.07
N THR A 221 -21.54 20.25 13.20
CA THR A 221 -22.30 21.49 13.40
C THR A 221 -21.81 22.61 12.48
N ALA A 222 -20.49 22.79 12.37
CA ALA A 222 -19.88 23.78 11.48
C ALA A 222 -20.25 23.50 10.01
N LEU A 223 -20.22 22.24 9.57
CA LEU A 223 -20.64 21.92 8.20
C LEU A 223 -22.13 22.23 7.96
N ARG A 224 -22.98 21.97 8.95
CA ARG A 224 -24.42 22.31 8.87
C ARG A 224 -24.64 23.81 8.72
N GLN A 225 -23.85 24.63 9.41
CA GLN A 225 -23.90 26.09 9.31
C GLN A 225 -23.42 26.62 7.95
N GLU A 226 -22.52 25.89 7.27
CA GLU A 226 -22.04 26.24 5.94
C GLU A 226 -23.03 25.83 4.81
N LEU A 227 -23.98 24.92 5.08
CA LEU A 227 -24.93 24.42 4.08
C LEU A 227 -25.67 25.50 3.26
N PRO A 228 -26.12 26.64 3.82
CA PRO A 228 -26.79 27.67 3.05
C PRO A 228 -25.93 28.19 1.89
N GLN A 229 -24.59 28.21 2.04
CA GLN A 229 -23.64 28.64 1.01
C GLN A 229 -23.28 27.52 0.03
N ILE A 230 -23.64 26.27 0.32
CA ILE A 230 -23.33 25.10 -0.49
C ILE A 230 -24.47 24.84 -1.50
N PRO A 231 -24.17 24.71 -2.81
CA PRO A 231 -25.14 24.34 -3.83
C PRO A 231 -25.94 23.08 -3.44
N ARG A 232 -27.27 23.13 -3.57
CA ARG A 232 -28.19 22.07 -3.10
C ARG A 232 -27.83 20.68 -3.67
N ASN A 233 -27.41 20.62 -4.92
CA ASN A 233 -27.01 19.40 -5.62
C ASN A 233 -25.70 18.75 -5.10
N LEU A 234 -24.88 19.48 -4.33
CA LEU A 234 -23.64 18.97 -3.75
C LEU A 234 -23.79 18.45 -2.32
N ARG A 235 -24.82 18.91 -1.59
CA ARG A 235 -24.99 18.65 -0.15
C ARG A 235 -25.01 17.16 0.22
N PRO A 236 -25.73 16.25 -0.49
CA PRO A 236 -25.73 14.83 -0.12
C PRO A 236 -24.34 14.19 -0.21
N GLY A 237 -23.58 14.51 -1.27
CA GLY A 237 -22.23 14.00 -1.46
C GLY A 237 -21.24 14.55 -0.43
N ILE A 238 -21.40 15.81 -0.04
CA ILE A 238 -20.59 16.44 1.01
C ILE A 238 -20.83 15.78 2.38
N PHE A 239 -22.09 15.45 2.73
CA PHE A 239 -22.38 14.74 3.97
C PHE A 239 -21.83 13.31 4.00
N ALA A 240 -21.94 12.57 2.89
CA ALA A 240 -21.34 11.25 2.77
C ALA A 240 -19.81 11.31 2.91
N LEU A 241 -19.19 12.36 2.34
CA LEU A 241 -17.77 12.59 2.43
C LEU A 241 -17.33 13.00 3.84
N GLN A 242 -18.11 13.82 4.55
CA GLN A 242 -17.85 14.16 5.96
C GLN A 242 -17.89 12.90 6.82
N ALA A 243 -18.88 12.03 6.67
CA ALA A 243 -18.94 10.78 7.43
C ALA A 243 -17.69 9.91 7.18
N THR A 244 -17.24 9.84 5.93
CA THR A 244 -16.01 9.13 5.53
C THR A 244 -14.77 9.76 6.18
N TYR A 245 -14.69 11.08 6.19
CA TYR A 245 -13.60 11.85 6.80
C TYR A 245 -13.51 11.67 8.32
N LEU A 246 -14.64 11.79 9.04
CA LEU A 246 -14.68 11.56 10.48
C LEU A 246 -14.34 10.11 10.84
N ALA A 247 -14.81 9.14 10.05
CA ALA A 247 -14.46 7.73 10.24
C ALA A 247 -12.98 7.45 9.96
N TYR A 248 -12.35 8.22 9.06
CA TYR A 248 -10.91 8.20 8.86
C TYR A 248 -10.18 8.77 10.08
N GLU A 249 -10.51 9.98 10.53
CA GLU A 249 -9.86 10.62 11.68
C GLU A 249 -9.96 9.77 12.95
N ARG A 250 -11.14 9.19 13.22
CA ARG A 250 -11.36 8.30 14.37
C ARG A 250 -10.52 7.04 14.32
N ARG A 251 -10.28 6.49 13.13
CA ARG A 251 -9.38 5.34 13.01
C ARG A 251 -7.95 5.81 13.25
N SER A 252 -7.56 6.96 12.72
CA SER A 252 -6.24 7.56 12.94
C SER A 252 -5.93 7.94 14.40
N THR A 253 -6.88 7.97 15.32
CA THR A 253 -6.59 8.33 16.73
C THR A 253 -6.03 7.20 17.59
N GLY A 254 -5.94 5.97 17.07
CA GLY A 254 -5.40 4.81 17.81
C GLY A 254 -3.89 4.87 18.06
N PRO A 255 -3.37 4.06 19.00
CA PRO A 255 -1.93 3.82 19.09
C PRO A 255 -1.48 3.04 17.87
N TYR A 256 -0.53 3.61 17.12
CA TYR A 256 0.13 2.92 16.01
C TYR A 256 1.55 2.59 16.43
N PRO A 257 1.78 1.50 17.18
CA PRO A 257 3.14 1.06 17.46
C PRO A 257 3.84 0.81 16.12
N GLY A 258 5.09 1.22 16.04
CA GLY A 258 5.79 1.19 14.78
C GLY A 258 7.26 1.55 14.90
N VAL A 259 7.88 1.71 13.74
CA VAL A 259 9.29 2.04 13.62
C VAL A 259 9.47 3.14 12.59
N CYS A 260 10.22 4.15 12.97
CA CYS A 260 10.77 5.11 12.02
C CYS A 260 12.10 4.63 11.47
N LEU A 261 12.26 4.69 10.16
CA LEU A 261 13.51 4.50 9.46
C LEU A 261 14.17 5.86 9.26
N SER A 262 15.31 6.05 9.93
CA SER A 262 16.06 7.29 9.96
C SER A 262 17.30 7.23 9.12
N ALA A 263 17.44 8.16 8.17
CA ALA A 263 18.65 8.32 7.38
C ALA A 263 19.44 9.54 7.89
N LEU A 264 20.69 9.32 8.26
CA LEU A 264 21.64 10.38 8.60
C LEU A 264 22.75 10.42 7.56
N ASN A 265 23.13 11.60 7.08
CA ASN A 265 24.29 11.71 6.19
C ASN A 265 25.63 11.45 6.93
N SER A 266 26.74 11.52 6.20
CA SER A 266 28.09 11.31 6.74
C SER A 266 28.46 12.24 7.90
N THR A 267 27.85 13.42 7.99
CA THR A 267 28.05 14.38 9.09
C THR A 267 27.14 14.10 10.30
N GLY A 268 26.32 13.05 10.23
CA GLY A 268 25.34 12.68 11.25
C GLY A 268 24.15 13.64 11.33
N ASN A 269 23.87 14.40 10.28
CA ASN A 269 22.68 15.27 10.19
C ASN A 269 21.54 14.46 9.57
N GLY A 270 20.32 14.67 10.07
CA GLY A 270 19.10 14.13 9.49
C GLY A 270 18.96 14.46 8.01
N ASP A 271 18.80 13.42 7.19
CA ASP A 271 18.74 13.50 5.73
C ASP A 271 17.54 12.76 5.14
N GLY A 272 16.59 12.39 6.00
CA GLY A 272 15.39 11.69 5.62
C GLY A 272 14.85 10.80 6.73
N ALA A 273 13.54 10.64 6.71
CA ALA A 273 12.78 9.98 7.73
C ALA A 273 11.47 9.48 7.19
N THR A 274 11.10 8.26 7.58
CA THR A 274 9.77 7.75 7.33
C THR A 274 9.38 6.82 8.45
N CYS A 275 8.09 6.76 8.79
CA CYS A 275 7.62 5.91 9.86
C CYS A 275 6.54 4.97 9.39
N TYR A 276 6.62 3.73 9.86
CA TYR A 276 5.71 2.67 9.49
C TYR A 276 5.13 2.02 10.74
N ALA A 277 3.81 1.90 10.77
CA ALA A 277 3.17 1.06 11.77
C ALA A 277 3.54 -0.40 11.53
N ILE A 278 3.51 -1.19 12.59
CA ILE A 278 3.81 -2.62 12.56
C ILE A 278 3.06 -3.36 11.44
N SER A 279 1.77 -3.13 11.34
CA SER A 279 0.91 -3.69 10.30
C SER A 279 1.30 -3.33 8.87
N GLN A 280 1.88 -2.14 8.65
CA GLN A 280 2.41 -1.76 7.32
C GLN A 280 3.66 -2.58 7.00
N ILE A 281 4.51 -2.84 7.99
CA ILE A 281 5.71 -3.67 7.84
C ILE A 281 5.35 -5.12 7.54
N GLU A 282 4.38 -5.69 8.27
CA GLU A 282 3.87 -7.05 8.03
C GLU A 282 3.34 -7.22 6.60
N ALA A 283 2.64 -6.20 6.10
CA ALA A 283 2.06 -6.22 4.77
C ALA A 283 3.04 -5.84 3.65
N GLY A 284 4.31 -5.56 3.96
CA GLY A 284 5.30 -5.11 2.99
C GLY A 284 4.99 -3.75 2.36
N ARG A 285 4.23 -2.90 3.05
CA ARG A 285 3.79 -1.56 2.60
C ARG A 285 4.68 -0.46 3.18
N THR A 286 5.97 -0.63 2.99
CA THR A 286 7.02 0.12 3.69
C THR A 286 7.99 0.73 2.71
N LEU A 287 7.55 1.71 1.93
CA LEU A 287 8.38 2.34 0.90
C LEU A 287 8.47 3.85 1.15
N SER A 288 9.65 4.40 0.96
CA SER A 288 9.91 5.84 0.92
C SER A 288 10.94 6.14 -0.16
N SER A 289 10.89 7.36 -0.68
CA SER A 289 11.87 7.90 -1.63
C SER A 289 12.50 9.16 -1.05
N GLY A 290 13.77 9.39 -1.34
CA GLY A 290 14.47 10.61 -0.94
C GLY A 290 15.88 10.65 -1.51
N ALA A 291 16.67 11.64 -1.09
CA ALA A 291 18.08 11.74 -1.47
C ALA A 291 19.04 11.77 -0.27
N PRO A 292 18.93 10.86 0.71
CA PRO A 292 19.88 10.79 1.81
C PRO A 292 21.30 10.54 1.28
N GLY A 293 22.30 11.24 1.83
CA GLY A 293 23.65 11.31 1.33
C GLY A 293 23.80 12.17 0.06
N GLY A 294 22.76 12.88 -0.38
CA GLY A 294 22.70 13.57 -1.66
C GLY A 294 22.43 12.65 -2.86
N VAL A 295 22.07 11.39 -2.61
CA VAL A 295 21.89 10.36 -3.64
C VAL A 295 20.43 9.90 -3.68
N PRO A 296 19.73 10.04 -4.82
CA PRO A 296 18.38 9.51 -4.98
C PRO A 296 18.31 8.02 -4.68
N VAL A 297 17.47 7.65 -3.72
CA VAL A 297 17.24 6.26 -3.30
C VAL A 297 15.77 6.02 -2.98
N VAL A 298 15.37 4.75 -3.13
CA VAL A 298 14.18 4.20 -2.52
C VAL A 298 14.58 3.25 -1.41
N TYR A 299 13.95 3.41 -0.25
CA TYR A 299 14.32 2.68 0.95
C TYR A 299 13.10 2.36 1.80
N GLY A 300 13.27 1.39 2.70
CA GLY A 300 12.17 0.93 3.52
C GLY A 300 12.54 -0.19 4.46
N LEU A 301 11.53 -0.69 5.17
CA LEU A 301 11.66 -1.77 6.14
C LEU A 301 11.12 -3.07 5.56
N ALA A 302 11.72 -4.20 5.92
CA ALA A 302 11.17 -5.51 5.63
C ALA A 302 11.13 -6.35 6.91
N ALA A 303 10.12 -7.18 7.04
CA ALA A 303 9.99 -8.11 8.16
C ALA A 303 11.21 -9.05 8.25
N ASP A 304 11.42 -9.61 9.43
CA ASP A 304 12.48 -10.57 9.69
C ASP A 304 12.36 -11.80 8.78
N GLY A 305 13.51 -12.35 8.37
CA GLY A 305 13.57 -13.45 7.41
C GLY A 305 13.40 -13.05 5.93
N VAL A 306 12.99 -11.83 5.60
CA VAL A 306 12.97 -11.35 4.21
C VAL A 306 14.40 -11.06 3.75
N ARG A 307 14.87 -11.77 2.72
CA ARG A 307 16.23 -11.62 2.17
C ARG A 307 16.36 -10.51 1.12
N SER A 308 15.32 -10.31 0.32
CA SER A 308 15.30 -9.34 -0.77
C SER A 308 13.88 -8.84 -1.01
N VAL A 309 13.80 -7.61 -1.50
CA VAL A 309 12.56 -7.01 -2.00
C VAL A 309 12.69 -6.74 -3.49
N THR A 310 11.60 -6.89 -4.22
CA THR A 310 11.55 -6.66 -5.67
C THR A 310 10.45 -5.66 -5.98
N PHE A 311 10.81 -4.58 -6.67
CA PHE A 311 9.91 -3.52 -7.09
C PHE A 311 9.45 -3.77 -8.51
N TYR A 312 8.13 -3.69 -8.70
CA TYR A 312 7.49 -3.76 -9.99
C TYR A 312 6.91 -2.39 -10.33
N TYR A 313 7.17 -1.93 -11.55
CA TYR A 313 6.61 -0.67 -12.03
C TYR A 313 5.15 -0.85 -12.41
N ARG A 314 4.32 0.11 -12.04
CA ARG A 314 2.92 0.15 -12.45
C ARG A 314 2.80 0.97 -13.74
N GLY A 315 2.20 0.39 -14.79
CA GLY A 315 2.02 1.05 -16.10
C GLY A 315 2.99 0.54 -17.17
N GLY A 316 2.79 0.97 -18.43
CA GLY A 316 3.51 0.49 -19.62
C GLY A 316 4.99 0.85 -19.72
N TYR A 317 5.67 1.13 -18.61
CA TYR A 317 7.11 1.29 -18.57
C TYR A 317 7.76 -0.09 -18.67
N PRO A 318 8.56 -0.38 -19.72
CA PRO A 318 9.26 -1.65 -19.89
C PRO A 318 10.48 -1.75 -18.97
N GLY A 319 10.33 -1.39 -17.70
CA GLY A 319 11.38 -1.49 -16.70
C GLY A 319 11.50 -2.93 -16.19
N HIS A 320 12.72 -3.47 -16.19
CA HIS A 320 13.01 -4.69 -15.45
C HIS A 320 12.74 -4.49 -13.96
N PRO A 321 12.19 -5.49 -13.26
CA PRO A 321 11.98 -5.39 -11.82
C PRO A 321 13.31 -5.12 -11.12
N LEU A 322 13.33 -4.13 -10.23
CA LEU A 322 14.51 -3.79 -9.46
C LEU A 322 14.49 -4.54 -8.14
N SER A 323 15.58 -5.21 -7.78
CA SER A 323 15.68 -5.94 -6.53
C SER A 323 16.73 -5.32 -5.61
N ALA A 324 16.42 -5.25 -4.32
CA ALA A 324 17.33 -4.81 -3.28
C ALA A 324 17.49 -5.91 -2.23
N LEU A 325 18.71 -6.09 -1.73
CA LEU A 325 18.97 -6.93 -0.58
C LEU A 325 18.49 -6.23 0.70
N VAL A 326 17.81 -6.99 1.54
CA VAL A 326 17.44 -6.59 2.89
C VAL A 326 18.61 -6.91 3.80
N ILE A 327 19.13 -5.90 4.49
CA ILE A 327 20.19 -6.04 5.49
C ILE A 327 19.69 -5.39 6.77
N SER A 328 19.69 -6.13 7.87
CA SER A 328 19.20 -5.65 9.16
C SER A 328 17.77 -5.08 9.07
N ASN A 329 16.88 -5.79 8.38
CA ASN A 329 15.50 -5.36 8.08
C ASN A 329 15.36 -4.10 7.22
N VAL A 330 16.44 -3.58 6.63
CA VAL A 330 16.41 -2.37 5.78
C VAL A 330 16.83 -2.73 4.36
N TYR A 331 16.02 -2.32 3.39
CA TYR A 331 16.41 -2.31 2.00
C TYR A 331 16.65 -0.87 1.54
N VAL A 332 17.63 -0.71 0.66
CA VAL A 332 17.97 0.55 0.00
C VAL A 332 18.30 0.22 -1.44
N LEU A 333 17.62 0.90 -2.35
CA LEU A 333 17.77 0.80 -3.78
C LEU A 333 18.20 2.17 -4.29
N HIS A 334 19.36 2.24 -4.93
CA HIS A 334 19.74 3.42 -5.69
C HIS A 334 18.74 3.64 -6.82
N ASP A 335 18.30 4.88 -7.05
CA ASP A 335 17.51 5.24 -8.22
C ASP A 335 18.45 5.69 -9.34
N PRO A 336 18.81 4.81 -10.29
CA PRO A 336 19.67 5.18 -11.40
C PRO A 336 18.92 6.09 -12.39
N GLY A 337 18.97 7.40 -12.13
CA GLY A 337 18.60 8.46 -13.09
C GLY A 337 17.11 8.73 -13.22
N ASP A 338 16.44 9.04 -12.10
CA ASP A 338 15.01 9.41 -12.05
C ASP A 338 14.08 8.37 -12.70
N ARG A 339 14.49 7.09 -12.67
CA ARG A 339 13.71 5.99 -13.25
C ARG A 339 12.59 5.56 -12.33
N LEU A 340 12.67 5.91 -11.05
CA LEU A 340 11.56 5.74 -10.13
C LEU A 340 10.63 6.94 -10.31
N PRO A 341 9.30 6.71 -10.45
CA PRO A 341 8.35 7.81 -10.58
C PRO A 341 8.52 8.74 -9.38
N GLY A 342 8.86 10.00 -9.65
CA GLY A 342 8.93 11.04 -8.63
C GLY A 342 7.61 11.08 -7.87
N TYR A 343 7.65 10.66 -6.61
CA TYR A 343 6.48 10.56 -5.72
C TYR A 343 5.32 9.72 -6.28
N GLY A 344 5.43 8.39 -6.24
CA GLY A 344 4.26 7.52 -6.42
C GLY A 344 4.58 6.05 -6.64
N PHE A 345 4.57 5.28 -5.55
CA PHE A 345 4.45 3.83 -5.57
C PHE A 345 3.11 3.41 -4.96
#